data_AF-A0A3C1PEK7-F1
#
_entry.id   AF-A0A3C1PEK7-F1
#
_cell.length_a   1.000
_cell.length_b   1.000
_cell.length_c   1.000
_cell.angle_alpha   90.00
_cell.angle_beta   90.00
_cell.angle_gamma   90.00
#
_symmetry.space_group_name_H-M   'P 1'
#
loop_
_entity.id
_entity.type
_entity.pdbx_description
1 polymer ?
#
loop_
_entity_poly.entity_id
_entity_poly.type
_entity_poly.pdbx_seq_one_letter_code
_entity_poly.pdbx_strand_id
1 'polypeptide(L)'
;MKPYKLFPSFSKNTDDQPDSQLSVTLQEEYLEDLQFSLEHIEQTDQIYGGIAGSVPFPPLAPPQTVPKKSPPPASVPTAKPDWSNALQSLLDQPPASFPLQLMLGGFIFCIAFGAWGYFGTVDEVGQARGKLAPQGEVYKIHPVELGKVSLISIKEGQTVKKGQVLAELDRQIATQELAGLQQQLTSFQAELTQKQGLIERIHLEAQTQAAIATAQLQSQQASIERVESQIISNQRLLGQLNFEASA
;
A
#
# COMPACT_ATOMS: atom_id res chain seq x y z
N MET A 1 36.32 -13.64 -31.73
CA MET A 1 35.36 -14.14 -32.75
C MET A 1 34.25 -14.90 -32.02
N LYS A 2 33.00 -14.54 -32.34
CA LYS A 2 31.66 -14.97 -31.87
C LYS A 2 31.51 -16.24 -31.00
N PRO A 3 30.64 -16.22 -29.95
CA PRO A 3 30.02 -17.42 -29.39
C PRO A 3 28.73 -17.79 -30.15
N TYR A 4 28.56 -19.07 -30.46
CA TYR A 4 27.36 -19.62 -31.11
C TYR A 4 26.37 -20.05 -30.02
N LYS A 5 25.16 -19.47 -30.06
CA LYS A 5 24.02 -19.86 -29.22
C LYS A 5 23.35 -21.09 -29.82
N LEU A 6 23.19 -22.15 -29.03
CA LEU A 6 22.38 -23.32 -29.33
C LEU A 6 21.15 -23.31 -28.41
N PHE A 7 20.02 -22.83 -28.93
CA PHE A 7 18.69 -23.14 -28.40
C PHE A 7 17.78 -23.44 -29.60
N PRO A 8 16.99 -24.53 -29.56
CA PRO A 8 16.08 -24.87 -30.65
C PRO A 8 14.76 -24.09 -30.53
N SER A 9 14.26 -23.63 -31.69
CA SER A 9 12.90 -23.11 -31.86
C SER A 9 11.87 -24.19 -31.54
N PHE A 10 11.02 -23.94 -30.55
CA PHE A 10 9.77 -24.67 -30.40
C PHE A 10 8.69 -23.95 -31.21
N SER A 11 8.33 -24.56 -32.34
CA SER A 11 7.11 -24.26 -33.07
C SER A 11 5.98 -25.07 -32.44
N LYS A 12 4.90 -24.41 -32.02
CA LYS A 12 3.62 -25.09 -31.78
C LYS A 12 2.46 -24.16 -32.11
N ASN A 13 1.84 -24.43 -33.26
CA ASN A 13 0.46 -24.08 -33.58
C ASN A 13 -0.46 -24.67 -32.50
N THR A 14 -1.38 -23.88 -31.97
CA THR A 14 -2.75 -24.32 -31.69
C THR A 14 -3.63 -23.07 -31.65
N ASP A 15 -4.52 -23.01 -32.64
CA ASP A 15 -5.71 -22.18 -32.67
C ASP A 15 -6.50 -22.34 -31.37
N ASP A 16 -6.83 -21.23 -30.73
CA ASP A 16 -8.07 -21.09 -29.97
C ASP A 16 -8.39 -19.59 -29.87
N GLN A 17 -9.34 -19.18 -30.72
CA GLN A 17 -10.05 -17.91 -30.58
C GLN A 17 -11.02 -18.03 -29.40
N PRO A 18 -11.21 -16.96 -28.60
CA PRO A 18 -12.41 -16.16 -28.82
C PRO A 18 -12.15 -14.65 -28.72
N ASP A 19 -12.62 -13.95 -29.76
CA ASP A 19 -13.37 -12.71 -29.73
C ASP A 19 -13.23 -11.81 -28.50
N SER A 20 -12.42 -10.74 -28.65
CA SER A 20 -12.75 -9.41 -28.13
C SER A 20 -11.73 -8.37 -28.63
N GLN A 21 -11.66 -8.19 -29.95
CA GLN A 21 -11.10 -6.97 -30.55
C GLN A 21 -12.25 -6.00 -30.75
N LEU A 22 -12.71 -5.36 -29.67
CA LEU A 22 -13.43 -4.10 -29.80
C LEU A 22 -12.38 -3.03 -30.01
N SER A 23 -12.24 -2.70 -31.29
CA SER A 23 -11.58 -1.53 -31.83
C SER A 23 -11.68 -0.34 -30.89
N VAL A 24 -10.49 0.16 -30.56
CA VAL A 24 -10.21 1.48 -30.02
C VAL A 24 -10.92 2.53 -30.87
N THR A 25 -12.14 2.87 -30.46
CA THR A 25 -12.93 3.96 -31.02
C THR A 25 -13.65 4.65 -29.86
N LEU A 26 -12.90 5.16 -28.88
CA LEU A 26 -13.42 6.05 -27.84
C LEU A 26 -12.33 7.07 -27.47
N GLN A 27 -12.01 7.95 -28.42
CA GLN A 27 -11.14 9.11 -28.19
C GLN A 27 -11.76 10.41 -28.74
N GLU A 28 -13.08 10.45 -28.98
CA GLU A 28 -13.80 11.66 -29.41
C GLU A 28 -15.08 11.94 -28.60
N GLU A 29 -15.05 11.62 -27.30
CA GLU A 29 -16.17 11.97 -26.40
C GLU A 29 -15.64 12.51 -25.06
N TYR A 30 -14.79 13.54 -25.15
CA TYR A 30 -14.29 14.25 -23.96
C TYR A 30 -14.27 15.77 -24.12
N LEU A 31 -15.04 16.34 -25.06
CA LEU A 31 -15.06 17.79 -25.29
C LEU A 31 -16.47 18.36 -25.47
N GLU A 32 -17.41 18.00 -24.60
CA GLU A 32 -18.67 18.76 -24.43
C GLU A 32 -19.15 18.73 -22.96
N ASP A 33 -18.35 19.26 -22.04
CA ASP A 33 -18.86 19.54 -20.68
C ASP A 33 -18.24 20.78 -20.03
N LEU A 34 -17.79 21.75 -20.85
CA LEU A 34 -17.11 22.97 -20.40
C LEU A 34 -17.94 24.23 -20.61
N GLN A 35 -19.26 24.13 -20.42
CA GLN A 35 -20.16 25.27 -20.54
C GLN A 35 -21.24 25.25 -19.46
N PHE A 36 -20.85 25.40 -18.19
CA PHE A 36 -21.77 25.80 -17.14
C PHE A 36 -21.09 26.61 -16.03
N SER A 37 -21.67 27.78 -15.75
CA SER A 37 -21.54 28.60 -14.54
C SER A 37 -20.14 29.09 -14.15
N LEU A 38 -19.77 30.23 -14.73
CA LEU A 38 -18.84 31.17 -14.11
C LEU A 38 -19.65 32.37 -13.61
N GLU A 39 -20.35 32.17 -12.49
CA GLU A 39 -20.94 33.26 -11.71
C GLU A 39 -20.95 32.83 -10.23
N HIS A 40 -20.75 33.79 -9.34
CA HIS A 40 -20.74 33.66 -7.87
C HIS A 40 -19.42 33.27 -7.19
N ILE A 41 -18.45 34.20 -7.24
CA ILE A 41 -17.79 34.66 -6.02
C ILE A 41 -17.69 36.18 -6.10
N GLU A 42 -18.57 36.89 -5.41
CA GLU A 42 -18.20 37.92 -4.42
C GLU A 42 -19.45 38.67 -3.92
N GLN A 43 -19.38 39.02 -2.63
CA GLN A 43 -20.08 40.15 -2.02
C GLN A 43 -21.45 39.89 -1.37
N THR A 44 -21.41 39.10 -0.30
CA THR A 44 -22.29 39.29 0.86
C THR A 44 -21.84 40.50 1.66
N ASP A 45 -22.49 41.65 1.45
CA ASP A 45 -22.56 42.73 2.44
C ASP A 45 -24.01 43.23 2.54
N GLN A 46 -24.82 42.48 3.30
CA GLN A 46 -26.11 42.94 3.80
C GLN A 46 -26.08 42.91 5.31
N ILE A 47 -25.39 43.91 5.87
CA ILE A 47 -25.64 44.38 7.23
C ILE A 47 -26.95 45.18 7.21
N TYR A 48 -27.83 44.76 8.10
CA TYR A 48 -29.13 45.33 8.42
C TYR A 48 -29.02 46.84 8.76
N GLY A 49 -29.31 47.70 7.79
CA GLY A 49 -29.25 49.15 7.98
C GLY A 49 -30.05 49.88 6.90
N GLY A 50 -31.14 50.54 7.33
CA GLY A 50 -31.72 51.67 6.62
C GLY A 50 -32.51 51.36 5.35
N ILE A 51 -33.81 51.09 5.49
CA ILE A 51 -34.74 51.37 4.40
C ILE A 51 -34.83 52.89 4.18
N ALA A 52 -34.01 53.40 3.27
CA ALA A 52 -34.21 54.67 2.61
C ALA A 52 -35.40 54.55 1.64
N GLY A 53 -36.61 54.44 2.19
CA GLY A 53 -37.85 54.60 1.44
C GLY A 53 -38.16 56.09 1.33
N SER A 54 -37.71 56.75 0.28
CA SER A 54 -38.22 58.07 -0.09
C SER A 54 -39.69 57.92 -0.51
N VAL A 55 -40.60 58.39 0.34
CA VAL A 55 -42.04 58.39 0.08
C VAL A 55 -42.35 59.29 -1.13
N PRO A 56 -43.17 58.85 -2.11
CA PRO A 56 -43.52 59.67 -3.26
C PRO A 56 -44.34 60.90 -2.84
N PHE A 57 -43.90 62.10 -3.26
CA PHE A 57 -44.58 63.36 -3.00
C PHE A 57 -45.82 63.49 -3.92
N PRO A 58 -47.05 63.63 -3.40
CA PRO A 58 -48.23 63.84 -4.24
C PRO A 58 -48.27 65.26 -4.84
N PRO A 59 -48.83 65.47 -6.04
CA PRO A 59 -48.85 66.78 -6.70
C PRO A 59 -49.77 67.77 -5.97
N LEU A 60 -49.31 69.02 -5.90
CA LEU A 60 -49.97 70.17 -5.30
C LEU A 60 -51.40 70.37 -5.83
N ALA A 61 -52.40 70.24 -4.96
CA ALA A 61 -53.74 70.77 -5.19
C ALA A 61 -53.81 72.26 -4.77
N PRO A 62 -54.54 73.11 -5.53
CA PRO A 62 -54.55 74.58 -5.42
C PRO A 62 -55.17 75.13 -4.11
N PRO A 63 -54.95 76.44 -3.79
CA PRO A 63 -54.90 76.94 -2.43
C PRO A 63 -56.26 76.96 -1.74
N GLN A 64 -56.36 76.24 -0.63
CA GLN A 64 -57.49 76.39 0.28
C GLN A 64 -57.30 77.66 1.11
N THR A 65 -58.26 78.54 0.94
CA THR A 65 -58.37 79.89 1.45
C THR A 65 -58.43 79.95 2.98
N VAL A 66 -57.61 80.81 3.55
CA VAL A 66 -57.64 81.22 4.96
C VAL A 66 -58.93 82.01 5.25
N PRO A 67 -59.77 81.66 6.25
CA PRO A 67 -60.78 82.57 6.74
C PRO A 67 -60.26 83.40 7.92
N LYS A 68 -59.95 84.66 7.59
CA LYS A 68 -60.40 85.91 8.25
C LYS A 68 -60.10 86.18 9.73
N LYS A 69 -59.33 87.26 9.93
CA LYS A 69 -59.08 88.01 11.17
C LYS A 69 -60.13 89.13 11.39
N SER A 70 -60.45 89.40 12.67
CA SER A 70 -61.11 90.58 13.30
C SER A 70 -62.65 90.65 13.30
N PRO A 71 -63.33 91.17 14.38
CA PRO A 71 -62.90 92.34 15.21
C PRO A 71 -63.05 92.24 16.76
N PRO A 72 -62.37 93.11 17.56
CA PRO A 72 -62.74 93.48 18.96
C PRO A 72 -63.82 94.60 18.93
N PRO A 73 -64.49 95.05 20.02
CA PRO A 73 -64.11 95.01 21.45
C PRO A 73 -65.26 94.69 22.44
N ALA A 74 -64.92 94.58 23.74
CA ALA A 74 -65.64 95.12 24.91
C ALA A 74 -65.69 94.13 26.10
N SER A 75 -65.40 94.70 27.27
CA SER A 75 -65.52 94.16 28.63
C SER A 75 -64.62 92.96 28.96
N VAL A 76 -63.50 93.26 29.62
CA VAL A 76 -62.84 92.36 30.57
C VAL A 76 -63.75 92.24 31.80
N PRO A 77 -64.28 91.05 32.15
CA PRO A 77 -64.66 90.77 33.51
C PRO A 77 -63.42 90.24 34.24
N THR A 78 -63.08 90.88 35.34
CA THR A 78 -62.14 90.43 36.36
C THR A 78 -62.62 89.10 36.97
N ALA A 79 -62.37 87.99 36.27
CA ALA A 79 -62.52 86.65 36.81
C ALA A 79 -61.21 86.24 37.51
N LYS A 80 -61.37 85.71 38.71
CA LYS A 80 -60.31 85.35 39.66
C LYS A 80 -59.32 84.35 39.04
N PRO A 81 -58.09 84.25 39.58
CA PRO A 81 -57.02 83.68 38.82
C PRO A 81 -56.94 82.17 39.15
N ASP A 82 -57.61 81.36 38.32
CA ASP A 82 -57.73 79.89 38.44
C ASP A 82 -56.44 79.12 38.06
N TRP A 83 -55.28 79.78 38.07
CA TRP A 83 -53.97 79.18 37.72
C TRP A 83 -53.49 78.14 38.74
N SER A 84 -54.16 78.01 39.88
CA SER A 84 -53.78 77.08 40.93
C SER A 84 -53.98 75.62 40.49
N ASN A 85 -55.16 75.20 40.01
CA ASN A 85 -55.41 73.76 39.78
C ASN A 85 -54.50 73.12 38.70
N ALA A 86 -54.19 73.82 37.61
CA ALA A 86 -53.32 73.30 36.56
C ALA A 86 -51.84 73.23 36.99
N LEU A 87 -51.39 74.19 37.81
CA LEU A 87 -50.03 74.20 38.36
C LEU A 87 -49.88 73.20 39.50
N GLN A 88 -50.89 73.10 40.37
CA GLN A 88 -50.98 72.06 41.39
C GLN A 88 -50.95 70.68 40.74
N SER A 89 -51.70 70.43 39.66
CA SER A 89 -51.68 69.13 38.99
C SER A 89 -50.35 68.77 38.32
N LEU A 90 -49.51 69.74 37.97
CA LEU A 90 -48.15 69.51 37.46
C LEU A 90 -47.12 69.32 38.59
N LEU A 91 -47.34 69.95 39.74
CA LEU A 91 -46.50 69.79 40.94
C LEU A 91 -46.80 68.50 41.70
N ASP A 92 -48.05 68.04 41.68
CA ASP A 92 -48.53 66.83 42.36
C ASP A 92 -48.43 65.58 41.46
N GLN A 93 -47.93 65.74 40.22
CA GLN A 93 -47.60 64.60 39.37
C GLN A 93 -46.33 63.96 39.94
N PRO A 94 -46.40 62.72 40.47
CA PRO A 94 -45.22 62.06 41.03
C PRO A 94 -44.13 62.02 39.94
N PRO A 95 -42.85 62.26 40.28
CA PRO A 95 -41.78 62.29 39.29
C PRO A 95 -41.83 60.96 38.53
N ALA A 96 -41.96 61.02 37.20
CA ALA A 96 -42.12 59.85 36.36
C ALA A 96 -41.08 58.80 36.78
N SER A 97 -41.52 57.73 37.43
CA SER A 97 -40.62 56.71 37.99
C SER A 97 -39.97 55.89 36.88
N PHE A 98 -40.53 55.95 35.68
CA PHE A 98 -40.11 55.21 34.50
C PHE A 98 -38.67 55.52 34.05
N PRO A 99 -38.26 56.78 33.78
CA PRO A 99 -36.86 57.10 33.47
C PRO A 99 -35.88 56.75 34.61
N LEU A 100 -36.30 56.89 35.87
CA LEU A 100 -35.46 56.53 37.02
C LEU A 100 -35.26 55.01 37.15
N GLN A 101 -36.33 54.24 36.93
CA GLN A 101 -36.28 52.77 36.90
C GLN A 101 -35.44 52.26 35.73
N LEU A 102 -35.50 52.91 34.56
CA LEU A 102 -34.67 52.59 33.41
C LEU A 102 -33.18 52.84 33.72
N MET A 103 -32.85 53.99 34.32
CA MET A 103 -31.48 54.35 34.66
C MET A 103 -30.90 53.43 35.74
N LEU A 104 -31.69 53.11 36.77
CA LEU A 104 -31.29 52.19 37.83
C LEU A 104 -31.17 50.74 37.32
N GLY A 105 -32.10 50.30 36.46
CA GLY A 105 -32.04 49.00 35.81
C GLY A 105 -30.82 48.86 34.91
N GLY A 106 -30.48 49.90 34.14
CA GLY A 106 -29.26 49.95 33.34
C GLY A 106 -27.99 49.90 34.19
N PHE A 107 -27.96 50.61 35.31
CA PHE A 107 -26.83 50.58 36.24
C PHE A 107 -26.62 49.19 36.86
N ILE A 108 -27.70 48.54 37.31
CA ILE A 108 -27.66 47.17 37.84
C ILE A 108 -27.20 46.19 36.76
N PHE A 109 -27.70 46.33 35.53
CA PHE A 109 -27.29 45.49 34.40
C PHE A 109 -25.80 45.62 34.08
N CYS A 110 -25.26 46.86 34.07
CA CYS A 110 -23.83 47.09 33.87
C CYS A 110 -22.97 46.44 34.96
N ILE A 111 -23.39 46.54 36.23
CA ILE A 111 -22.68 45.90 37.34
C ILE A 111 -22.76 44.37 37.21
N ALA A 112 -23.94 43.82 36.91
CA ALA A 112 -24.13 42.38 36.74
C ALA A 112 -23.29 41.83 35.58
N PHE A 113 -23.23 42.54 34.45
CA PHE A 113 -22.42 42.16 33.30
C PHE A 113 -20.91 42.26 33.59
N GLY A 114 -20.48 43.33 34.27
CA GLY A 114 -19.09 43.47 34.70
C GLY A 114 -18.67 42.39 35.71
N ALA A 115 -19.53 42.08 36.68
CA ALA A 115 -19.31 40.98 37.61
C ALA A 115 -19.27 39.63 36.89
N TRP A 116 -20.18 39.38 35.95
CA TRP A 116 -20.17 38.14 35.16
C TRP A 116 -18.91 38.01 34.30
N GLY A 117 -18.42 39.08 33.68
CA GLY A 117 -17.14 39.05 32.95
C GLY A 117 -15.92 38.87 33.85
N TYR A 118 -15.97 39.37 35.09
CA TYR A 118 -14.90 39.18 36.08
C TYR A 118 -14.86 37.76 36.64
N PHE A 119 -16.02 37.14 36.89
CA PHE A 119 -16.13 35.79 37.44
C PHE A 119 -16.23 34.69 36.38
N GLY A 120 -16.57 35.03 35.14
CA GLY A 120 -16.75 34.10 34.04
C GLY A 120 -15.41 33.62 33.50
N THR A 121 -15.02 32.39 33.84
CA THR A 121 -13.94 31.71 33.12
C THR A 121 -14.52 31.20 31.80
N VAL A 122 -13.97 31.65 30.68
CA VAL A 122 -14.27 31.08 29.37
C VAL A 122 -13.31 29.91 29.17
N ASP A 123 -13.83 28.69 29.29
CA ASP A 123 -13.04 27.49 29.04
C ASP A 123 -12.73 27.38 27.55
N GLU A 124 -11.49 27.69 27.19
CA GLU A 124 -10.97 27.47 25.84
C GLU A 124 -10.60 25.99 25.68
N VAL A 125 -11.51 25.21 25.09
CA VAL A 125 -11.25 23.82 24.73
C VAL A 125 -10.45 23.75 23.43
N GLY A 126 -9.12 23.81 23.56
CA GLY A 126 -8.20 23.54 22.46
C GLY A 126 -8.25 22.07 22.04
N GLN A 127 -8.87 21.76 20.90
CA GLN A 127 -8.81 20.41 20.33
C GLN A 127 -7.48 20.21 19.60
N ALA A 128 -6.51 19.59 20.28
CA ALA A 128 -5.30 19.09 19.64
C ALA A 128 -5.52 17.67 19.12
N ARG A 129 -5.40 17.48 17.80
CA ARG A 129 -5.50 16.14 17.17
C ARG A 129 -4.21 15.36 17.39
N GLY A 130 -4.09 14.69 18.54
CA GLY A 130 -3.01 13.75 18.81
C GLY A 130 -3.25 12.43 18.09
N LYS A 131 -2.24 11.91 17.38
CA LYS A 131 -2.25 10.53 16.87
C LYS A 131 -1.53 9.64 17.87
N LEU A 132 -2.23 8.68 18.46
CA LEU A 132 -1.62 7.64 19.27
C LEU A 132 -0.82 6.70 18.36
N ALA A 133 0.51 6.80 18.43
CA ALA A 133 1.41 5.83 17.84
C ALA A 133 1.75 4.75 18.88
N PRO A 134 1.83 3.47 18.50
CA PRO A 134 2.22 2.41 19.41
C PRO A 134 3.64 2.66 19.93
N GLN A 135 3.88 2.32 21.20
CA GLN A 135 5.21 2.31 21.80
C GLN A 135 5.98 1.11 21.24
N GLY A 136 6.68 1.33 20.13
CA GLY A 136 7.47 0.29 19.46
C GLY A 136 7.51 0.45 17.94
N GLU A 137 8.39 -0.31 17.31
CA GLU A 137 8.53 -0.34 15.87
C GLU A 137 7.48 -1.30 15.26
N VAL A 138 6.68 -0.79 14.33
CA VAL A 138 5.65 -1.59 13.65
C VAL A 138 6.29 -2.35 12.50
N TYR A 139 6.55 -3.64 12.69
CA TYR A 139 7.07 -4.51 11.64
C TYR A 139 5.94 -5.17 10.86
N LYS A 140 5.91 -4.95 9.54
CA LYS A 140 5.07 -5.73 8.62
C LYS A 140 5.78 -7.05 8.30
N ILE A 141 5.21 -8.15 8.78
CA ILE A 141 5.76 -9.49 8.54
C ILE A 141 5.29 -9.94 7.14
N HIS A 142 6.25 -10.15 6.24
CA HIS A 142 6.01 -10.67 4.91
C HIS A 142 6.52 -12.12 4.86
N PRO A 143 5.83 -13.02 4.14
CA PRO A 143 6.34 -14.36 3.93
C PRO A 143 7.64 -14.31 3.11
N VAL A 144 8.60 -15.17 3.47
CA VAL A 144 9.89 -15.30 2.76
C VAL A 144 9.69 -15.88 1.37
N GLU A 145 8.71 -16.77 1.23
CA GLU A 145 8.33 -17.44 -0.01
C GLU A 145 6.87 -17.09 -0.35
N LEU A 146 6.61 -16.75 -1.61
CA LEU A 146 5.26 -16.49 -2.11
C LEU A 146 4.54 -17.84 -2.26
N GLY A 147 3.67 -18.18 -1.32
CA GLY A 147 2.88 -19.41 -1.37
C GLY A 147 1.47 -19.22 -0.82
N LYS A 148 0.60 -20.19 -1.12
CA LYS A 148 -0.76 -20.22 -0.57
C LYS A 148 -0.67 -20.40 0.95
N VAL A 149 -1.24 -19.49 1.72
CA VAL A 149 -1.34 -19.64 3.18
C VAL A 149 -2.36 -20.75 3.48
N SER A 150 -1.92 -21.79 4.17
CA SER A 150 -2.74 -22.94 4.52
C SER A 150 -3.46 -22.72 5.85
N LEU A 151 -2.75 -22.17 6.85
CA LEU A 151 -3.29 -21.93 8.18
C LEU A 151 -2.73 -20.63 8.77
N ILE A 152 -3.57 -19.81 9.38
CA ILE A 152 -3.14 -18.71 10.23
C ILE A 152 -3.35 -19.13 11.68
N SER A 153 -2.27 -19.20 12.45
CA SER A 153 -2.26 -19.75 13.82
C SER A 153 -2.49 -18.69 14.90
N ILE A 154 -2.76 -17.44 14.51
CA ILE A 154 -2.92 -16.30 15.42
C ILE A 154 -4.25 -15.58 15.23
N LYS A 155 -4.70 -14.93 16.31
CA LYS A 155 -5.87 -14.04 16.32
C LYS A 155 -5.43 -12.59 16.42
N GLU A 156 -6.24 -11.67 15.89
CA GLU A 156 -5.98 -10.24 15.99
C GLU A 156 -5.84 -9.81 17.46
N GLY A 157 -4.83 -8.98 17.76
CA GLY A 157 -4.54 -8.51 19.12
C GLY A 157 -3.79 -9.50 20.03
N GLN A 158 -3.44 -10.70 19.53
CA GLN A 158 -2.66 -11.67 20.30
C GLN A 158 -1.19 -11.26 20.45
N THR A 159 -0.64 -11.34 21.67
CA THR A 159 0.79 -11.13 21.91
C THR A 159 1.61 -12.31 21.40
N VAL A 160 2.53 -12.05 20.48
CA VAL A 160 3.39 -13.08 19.86
C VAL A 160 4.84 -12.95 20.33
N LYS A 161 5.54 -14.08 20.48
CA LYS A 161 6.97 -14.12 20.83
C LYS A 161 7.84 -14.30 19.57
N LYS A 162 9.11 -13.89 19.66
CA LYS A 162 10.08 -14.13 18.58
C LYS A 162 10.18 -15.64 18.29
N GLY A 163 10.06 -16.01 17.01
CA GLY A 163 10.12 -17.41 16.56
C GLY A 163 8.81 -18.20 16.64
N GLN A 164 7.71 -17.58 17.09
CA GLN A 164 6.40 -18.23 17.06
C GLN A 164 5.88 -18.35 15.62
N VAL A 165 5.31 -19.51 15.28
CA VAL A 165 4.67 -19.75 13.98
C VAL A 165 3.39 -18.92 13.89
N LEU A 166 3.36 -18.00 12.94
CA LEU A 166 2.24 -17.07 12.70
C LEU A 166 1.28 -17.63 11.65
N ALA A 167 1.85 -18.16 10.57
CA ALA A 167 1.14 -18.75 9.46
C ALA A 167 1.92 -19.93 8.90
N GLU A 168 1.22 -20.97 8.48
CA GLU A 168 1.77 -22.10 7.75
C GLU A 168 1.47 -21.96 6.27
N LEU A 169 2.51 -22.07 5.44
CA LEU A 169 2.40 -22.08 3.98
C LEU A 169 2.08 -23.49 3.49
N ASP A 170 1.33 -23.59 2.40
CA ASP A 170 1.07 -24.85 1.70
C ASP A 170 2.40 -25.43 1.20
N ARG A 171 2.77 -26.59 1.75
CA ARG A 171 4.06 -27.25 1.49
C ARG A 171 3.99 -28.18 0.28
N GLN A 172 2.84 -28.36 -0.36
CA GLN A 172 2.70 -29.40 -1.40
C GLN A 172 3.70 -29.21 -2.55
N ILE A 173 3.81 -27.99 -3.09
CA ILE A 173 4.75 -27.69 -4.19
C ILE A 173 6.20 -27.87 -3.73
N ALA A 174 6.57 -27.30 -2.57
CA ALA A 174 7.92 -27.41 -2.03
C ALA A 174 8.32 -28.86 -1.73
N THR A 175 7.40 -29.69 -1.24
CA THR A 175 7.67 -31.13 -0.99
C THR A 175 7.81 -31.92 -2.28
N GLN A 176 7.06 -31.58 -3.34
CA GLN A 176 7.23 -32.21 -4.65
C GLN A 176 8.57 -31.83 -5.29
N GLU A 177 8.97 -30.57 -5.17
CA GLU A 177 10.28 -30.11 -5.65
C GLU A 177 11.42 -30.80 -4.89
N LEU A 178 11.33 -30.88 -3.55
CA LEU A 178 12.28 -31.61 -2.73
C LEU A 178 12.37 -33.09 -3.12
N ALA A 179 11.24 -33.74 -3.34
CA ALA A 179 11.18 -35.13 -3.80
C ALA A 179 11.82 -35.30 -5.19
N GLY A 180 11.58 -34.37 -6.11
CA GLY A 180 12.22 -34.34 -7.43
C GLY A 180 13.74 -34.20 -7.34
N LEU A 181 14.24 -33.28 -6.51
CA LEU A 181 15.67 -33.10 -6.26
C LEU A 181 16.31 -34.35 -5.64
N GLN A 182 15.62 -34.97 -4.66
CA GLN A 182 16.09 -36.20 -4.03
C GLN A 182 16.18 -37.34 -5.04
N GLN A 183 15.17 -37.50 -5.89
CA GLN A 183 15.16 -38.49 -6.97
C GLN A 183 16.34 -38.26 -7.92
N GLN A 184 16.59 -37.02 -8.31
CA GLN A 184 17.70 -36.67 -9.19
C GLN A 184 19.06 -36.99 -8.54
N LEU A 185 19.25 -36.68 -7.26
CA LEU A 185 20.45 -37.07 -6.51
C LEU A 185 20.66 -38.58 -6.52
N THR A 186 19.61 -39.37 -6.26
CA THR A 186 19.72 -40.83 -6.28
C THR A 186 20.07 -41.37 -7.66
N SER A 187 19.51 -40.79 -8.74
CA SER A 187 19.87 -41.19 -10.10
C SER A 187 21.33 -40.90 -10.44
N PHE A 188 21.86 -39.74 -10.02
CA PHE A 188 23.27 -39.41 -10.23
C PHE A 188 24.19 -40.30 -9.42
N GLN A 189 23.81 -40.64 -8.19
CA GLN A 189 24.59 -41.57 -7.37
C GLN A 189 24.62 -42.97 -8.00
N ALA A 190 23.48 -43.46 -8.51
CA ALA A 190 23.42 -44.73 -9.22
C ALA A 190 24.28 -44.72 -10.49
N GLU A 191 24.26 -43.63 -11.26
CA GLU A 191 25.09 -43.47 -12.46
C GLU A 191 26.60 -43.48 -12.12
N LEU A 192 27.01 -42.82 -11.04
CA LEU A 192 28.39 -42.84 -10.56
C LEU A 192 28.82 -44.26 -10.17
N THR A 193 28.00 -44.98 -9.41
CA THR A 193 28.29 -46.36 -9.03
C THR A 193 28.38 -47.27 -10.25
N GLN A 194 27.48 -47.11 -11.23
CA GLN A 194 27.52 -47.87 -12.48
C GLN A 194 28.81 -47.60 -13.25
N LYS A 195 29.18 -46.32 -13.42
CA LYS A 195 30.43 -45.93 -14.11
C LYS A 195 31.66 -46.47 -13.41
N GLN A 196 31.72 -46.39 -12.08
CA GLN A 196 32.82 -46.97 -11.30
C GLN A 196 32.90 -48.49 -11.51
N GLY A 197 31.77 -49.19 -11.49
CA GLY A 197 31.72 -50.62 -11.77
C GLY A 197 32.18 -50.97 -13.20
N LEU A 198 31.89 -50.12 -14.19
CA LEU A 198 32.37 -50.31 -15.56
C LEU A 198 33.89 -50.10 -15.66
N ILE A 199 34.43 -49.07 -15.01
CA ILE A 199 35.88 -48.82 -14.97
C ILE A 199 36.61 -50.01 -14.36
N GLU A 200 36.10 -50.54 -13.24
CA GLU A 200 36.71 -51.69 -12.57
C GLU A 200 36.72 -52.94 -13.46
N ARG A 201 35.60 -53.23 -14.14
CA ARG A 201 35.52 -54.35 -15.10
C ARG A 201 36.52 -54.21 -16.23
N ILE A 202 36.61 -53.03 -16.84
CA ILE A 202 37.58 -52.75 -17.91
C ILE A 202 39.01 -52.93 -17.40
N HIS A 203 39.30 -52.49 -16.16
CA HIS A 203 40.62 -52.66 -15.56
C HIS A 203 40.98 -54.14 -15.35
N LEU A 204 40.06 -54.93 -14.80
CA LEU A 204 40.24 -56.37 -14.58
C LEU A 204 40.40 -57.13 -15.91
N GLU A 205 39.62 -56.79 -16.93
CA GLU A 205 39.75 -57.36 -18.27
C GLU A 205 41.12 -57.05 -18.88
N ALA A 206 41.57 -55.79 -18.79
CA ALA A 206 42.89 -55.39 -19.27
C ALA A 206 44.03 -56.12 -18.52
N GLN A 207 43.93 -56.28 -17.20
CA GLN A 207 44.88 -57.02 -16.39
C GLN A 207 44.91 -58.51 -16.77
N THR A 208 43.75 -59.11 -16.98
CA THR A 208 43.63 -60.52 -17.38
C THR A 208 44.23 -60.73 -18.78
N GLN A 209 43.96 -59.85 -19.73
CA GLN A 209 44.56 -59.90 -21.06
C GLN A 209 46.09 -59.78 -21.01
N ALA A 210 46.62 -58.87 -20.18
CA ALA A 210 48.06 -58.73 -19.98
C ALA A 210 48.67 -60.00 -19.34
N ALA A 211 48.01 -60.60 -18.35
CA ALA A 211 48.45 -61.85 -17.73
C ALA A 211 48.44 -63.03 -18.72
N ILE A 212 47.42 -63.14 -19.57
CA ILE A 212 47.36 -64.16 -20.63
C ILE A 212 48.47 -63.95 -21.66
N ALA A 213 48.71 -62.70 -22.09
CA ALA A 213 49.75 -62.38 -23.05
C ALA A 213 51.15 -62.75 -22.51
N THR A 214 51.43 -62.44 -21.25
CA THR A 214 52.70 -62.80 -20.61
C THR A 214 52.86 -64.30 -20.41
N ALA A 215 51.81 -65.02 -19.98
CA ALA A 215 51.81 -66.47 -19.89
C ALA A 215 52.05 -67.14 -21.26
N GLN A 216 51.51 -66.58 -22.33
CA GLN A 216 51.71 -67.08 -23.69
C GLN A 216 53.14 -66.86 -24.18
N LEU A 217 53.76 -65.71 -23.87
CA LEU A 217 55.18 -65.50 -24.16
C LEU A 217 56.07 -66.50 -23.41
N GLN A 218 55.76 -66.78 -22.14
CA GLN A 218 56.49 -67.77 -21.36
C GLN A 218 56.30 -69.20 -21.90
N SER A 219 55.09 -69.57 -22.32
CA SER A 219 54.83 -70.89 -22.91
C SER A 219 55.58 -71.08 -24.22
N GLN A 220 55.66 -70.04 -25.06
CA GLN A 220 56.45 -70.01 -26.29
C GLN A 220 57.94 -70.13 -25.99
N GLN A 221 58.47 -69.35 -25.05
CA GLN A 221 59.88 -69.43 -24.67
C GLN A 221 60.26 -70.83 -24.17
N ALA A 222 59.44 -71.42 -23.30
CA ALA A 222 59.65 -72.78 -22.83
C ALA A 222 59.53 -73.82 -23.96
N SER A 223 58.76 -73.56 -25.03
CA SER A 223 58.71 -74.43 -26.20
C SER A 223 59.98 -74.33 -27.04
N ILE A 224 60.54 -73.12 -27.19
CA ILE A 224 61.82 -72.90 -27.88
C ILE A 224 62.95 -73.61 -27.12
N GLU A 225 63.03 -73.46 -25.80
CA GLU A 225 64.03 -74.15 -24.96
C GLU A 225 63.91 -75.68 -25.05
N ARG A 226 62.68 -76.22 -25.13
CA ARG A 226 62.47 -77.65 -25.36
C ARG A 226 63.04 -78.08 -26.71
N VAL A 227 62.78 -77.32 -27.78
CA VAL A 227 63.32 -77.63 -29.11
C VAL A 227 64.85 -77.54 -29.11
N GLU A 228 65.45 -76.54 -28.49
CA GLU A 228 66.91 -76.42 -28.36
C GLU A 228 67.51 -77.62 -27.63
N SER A 229 66.91 -78.06 -26.52
CA SER A 229 67.36 -79.25 -25.79
C SER A 229 67.31 -80.53 -26.65
N GLN A 230 66.31 -80.65 -27.52
CA GLN A 230 66.18 -81.77 -28.45
C GLN A 230 67.28 -81.74 -29.51
N ILE A 231 67.57 -80.57 -30.09
CA ILE A 231 68.66 -80.40 -31.07
C ILE A 231 69.99 -80.85 -30.45
N ILE A 232 70.29 -80.41 -29.24
CA ILE A 232 71.53 -80.79 -28.52
C ILE A 232 71.56 -82.30 -28.29
N SER A 233 70.44 -82.91 -27.88
CA SER A 233 70.36 -84.37 -27.67
C SER A 233 70.61 -85.15 -28.97
N ASN A 234 70.03 -84.72 -30.09
CA ASN A 234 70.21 -85.34 -31.39
C ASN A 234 71.65 -85.22 -31.89
N GLN A 235 72.28 -84.07 -31.70
CA GLN A 235 73.69 -83.86 -32.06
C GLN A 235 74.62 -84.80 -31.27
N ARG A 236 74.36 -84.99 -29.97
CA ARG A 236 75.15 -85.93 -29.14
C ARG A 236 75.03 -87.37 -29.65
N LEU A 237 73.82 -87.80 -30.03
CA LEU A 237 73.60 -89.14 -30.59
C LEU A 237 74.37 -89.34 -31.90
N LEU A 238 74.33 -88.38 -32.81
CA LEU A 238 75.09 -88.44 -34.06
C LEU A 238 76.60 -88.48 -33.81
N GLY A 239 77.10 -87.72 -32.83
CA GLY A 239 78.50 -87.77 -32.41
C GLY A 239 78.92 -89.14 -31.90
N GLN A 240 78.06 -89.81 -31.10
CA GLN A 240 78.31 -91.16 -30.62
C GLN A 240 78.36 -92.19 -31.76
N LEU A 241 77.41 -92.13 -32.70
CA LEU A 241 77.38 -93.03 -33.86
C LEU A 241 78.61 -92.86 -34.75
N ASN A 242 79.07 -91.63 -34.98
CA ASN A 242 80.28 -91.39 -35.77
C ASN A 242 81.54 -91.90 -35.06
N PHE A 243 81.61 -91.77 -33.73
CA PHE A 243 82.73 -92.28 -32.95
C PHE A 243 82.80 -93.81 -33.02
N GLU A 244 81.65 -94.50 -32.86
CA GLU A 244 81.54 -95.95 -33.01
C GLU A 244 81.91 -96.43 -34.42
N ALA A 245 81.58 -95.67 -35.47
CA ALA A 245 81.93 -96.02 -36.85
C ALA A 245 83.43 -95.83 -37.17
N SER A 246 84.17 -95.08 -36.35
CA SER A 246 85.59 -94.76 -36.54
C SER A 246 86.57 -95.58 -35.69
N ALA A 247 86.06 -96.43 -34.81
CA ALA A 247 86.81 -97.30 -33.89
C ALA A 247 86.87 -98.74 -34.42
#